data_AF-A0A382GAA0-F1
#
_entry.id   AF-A0A382GAA0-F1
#
_cell.length_a   1.000
_cell.length_b   1.000
_cell.length_c   1.000
_cell.angle_alpha   90.00
_cell.angle_beta   90.00
_cell.angle_gamma   90.00
#
_symmetry.space_group_name_H-M   'P 1'
#
loop_
_entity.id
_entity.type
_entity.pdbx_description
1 polymer ?
#
loop_
_entity_poly.entity_id
_entity_poly.type
_entity_poly.pdbx_seq_one_letter_code
_entity_poly.pdbx_strand_id
1 'polypeptide(L)'
;MSRLSYSKNLGTTKNMNLEYTFIAIMFPAIPLTMVMFGTRFHTTSVLIRQMHDEYIYEKVIPAEFNNQLKILKSRIILLKRAQISMGLSFLFNMFSVFSLFFNAILAAKLFFALCLLSIILALIIYLYEITLSTKALK
;
A
#
# COMPACT_ATOMS: atom_id res chain seq x y z
N MET A 1 37.37 22.71 -21.87
CA MET A 1 36.76 21.35 -21.85
C MET A 1 36.46 20.83 -20.44
N SER A 2 37.14 21.30 -19.38
CA SER A 2 36.97 20.85 -17.99
C SER A 2 35.64 21.25 -17.32
N ARG A 3 35.16 22.49 -17.49
CA ARG A 3 33.93 22.98 -16.80
C ARG A 3 32.63 22.28 -17.22
N LEU A 4 32.50 21.91 -18.50
CA LEU A 4 31.31 21.18 -19.00
C LEU A 4 31.28 19.73 -18.50
N SER A 5 32.45 19.07 -18.41
CA SER A 5 32.57 17.72 -17.84
C SER A 5 32.32 17.73 -16.33
N TYR A 6 32.78 18.77 -15.63
CA TYR A 6 32.53 18.97 -14.20
C TYR A 6 31.04 19.23 -13.90
N SER A 7 30.39 20.07 -14.71
CA SER A 7 28.95 20.34 -14.59
C SER A 7 28.09 19.09 -14.86
N LYS A 8 28.42 18.32 -15.90
CA LYS A 8 27.76 17.03 -16.17
C LYS A 8 27.94 16.05 -15.01
N ASN A 9 29.18 15.88 -14.51
CA ASN A 9 29.46 14.99 -13.38
C ASN A 9 28.65 15.39 -12.14
N LEU A 10 28.66 16.68 -11.78
CA LEU A 10 27.92 17.21 -10.64
C LEU A 10 26.40 16.99 -10.77
N GLY A 11 25.86 17.09 -11.98
CA GLY A 11 24.46 16.76 -12.28
C GLY A 11 24.14 15.27 -12.07
N THR A 12 24.98 14.37 -12.56
CA THR A 12 24.83 12.91 -12.32
C THR A 12 24.96 12.54 -10.84
N THR A 13 25.93 13.11 -10.11
CA THR A 13 26.09 12.85 -8.68
C THR A 13 24.89 13.36 -7.87
N LYS A 14 24.34 14.54 -8.20
CA LYS A 14 23.13 15.06 -7.55
C LYS A 14 21.92 14.15 -7.77
N ASN A 15 21.72 13.67 -9.00
CA ASN A 15 20.59 12.79 -9.32
C ASN A 15 20.67 11.45 -8.56
N MET A 16 21.86 10.85 -8.47
CA MET A 16 22.03 9.60 -7.71
C MET A 16 21.72 9.78 -6.22
N ASN A 17 22.21 10.86 -5.58
CA ASN A 17 21.91 11.13 -4.16
C ASN A 17 20.41 11.28 -3.89
N LEU A 18 19.68 11.88 -4.83
CA LEU A 18 18.24 12.05 -4.76
C LEU A 18 17.50 10.69 -4.86
N GLU A 19 17.94 9.82 -5.76
CA GLU A 19 17.40 8.45 -5.94
C GLU A 19 17.59 7.59 -4.68
N TYR A 20 18.79 7.60 -4.08
CA TYR A 20 19.02 6.90 -2.81
C TYR A 20 18.17 7.46 -1.66
N THR A 21 17.98 8.78 -1.62
CA THR A 21 17.17 9.43 -0.58
C THR A 21 15.69 9.00 -0.67
N PHE A 22 15.11 9.00 -1.87
CA PHE A 22 13.74 8.54 -2.05
C PHE A 22 13.56 7.07 -1.68
N ILE A 23 14.49 6.22 -2.12
CA ILE A 23 14.50 4.80 -1.76
C ILE A 23 14.58 4.61 -0.24
N ALA A 24 15.45 5.37 0.44
CA ALA A 24 15.62 5.32 1.88
C ALA A 24 14.36 5.75 2.64
N ILE A 25 13.60 6.73 2.12
CA ILE A 25 12.33 7.18 2.70
C ILE A 25 11.22 6.14 2.46
N MET A 26 11.21 5.45 1.32
CA MET A 26 10.22 4.42 1.00
C MET A 26 10.36 3.16 1.86
N PHE A 27 11.57 2.81 2.29
CA PHE A 27 11.84 1.62 3.09
C PHE A 27 11.06 1.57 4.42
N PRO A 28 10.95 2.64 5.22
CA PRO A 28 10.06 2.67 6.39
C PRO A 28 8.61 3.03 6.03
N ALA A 29 8.37 3.88 5.03
CA ALA A 29 7.02 4.37 4.72
C ALA A 29 6.09 3.26 4.22
N ILE A 30 6.59 2.35 3.38
CA ILE A 30 5.77 1.26 2.82
C ILE A 30 5.36 0.26 3.92
N PRO A 31 6.27 -0.31 4.74
CA PRO A 31 5.91 -1.14 5.89
C PRO A 31 5.00 -0.44 6.90
N LEU A 32 5.23 0.84 7.19
CA LEU A 32 4.34 1.60 8.08
C LEU A 32 2.90 1.63 7.54
N THR A 33 2.75 1.86 6.23
CA THR A 33 1.43 1.83 5.58
C THR A 33 0.82 0.43 5.61
N MET A 34 1.62 -0.62 5.39
CA MET A 34 1.16 -2.01 5.51
C MET A 34 0.67 -2.35 6.92
N VAL A 35 1.32 -1.83 7.96
CA VAL A 35 0.87 -1.98 9.35
C VAL A 35 -0.46 -1.29 9.55
N MET A 36 -0.66 -0.08 9.01
CA MET A 36 -1.95 0.63 9.09
C MET A 36 -3.09 -0.16 8.42
N PHE A 37 -2.84 -0.75 7.25
CA PHE A 37 -3.84 -1.59 6.58
C PHE A 37 -4.08 -2.91 7.34
N GLY A 38 -3.02 -3.48 7.92
CA GLY A 38 -3.11 -4.69 8.75
C GLY A 38 -3.94 -4.48 10.01
N THR A 39 -3.79 -3.35 10.71
CA THR A 39 -4.61 -3.02 11.90
C THR A 39 -6.07 -2.84 11.52
N ARG A 40 -6.37 -2.13 10.42
CA ARG A 40 -7.75 -2.01 9.89
C ARG A 40 -8.36 -3.36 9.54
N PHE A 41 -7.62 -4.23 8.85
CA PHE A 41 -8.05 -5.58 8.52
C PHE A 41 -8.38 -6.38 9.78
N HIS A 42 -7.49 -6.32 10.79
CA HIS A 42 -7.69 -7.03 12.05
C HIS A 42 -8.97 -6.55 12.75
N THR A 43 -9.15 -5.24 12.90
CA THR A 43 -10.38 -4.67 13.50
C THR A 43 -11.64 -5.13 12.76
N THR A 44 -11.66 -5.06 11.42
CA THR A 44 -12.82 -5.54 10.65
C THR A 44 -13.07 -7.03 10.82
N SER A 45 -12.01 -7.85 10.94
CA SER A 45 -12.13 -9.29 11.16
C SER A 45 -12.69 -9.64 12.55
N VAL A 46 -12.32 -8.88 13.58
CA VAL A 46 -12.85 -9.01 14.95
C VAL A 46 -14.32 -8.64 14.96
N LEU A 47 -14.71 -7.54 14.32
CA LEU A 47 -16.11 -7.13 14.20
C LEU A 47 -16.97 -8.20 13.50
N ILE A 48 -16.49 -8.83 12.42
CA ILE A 48 -17.22 -9.94 11.77
C ILE A 48 -17.45 -11.11 12.73
N ARG A 49 -16.46 -11.46 13.55
CA ARG A 49 -16.56 -12.56 14.52
C ARG A 49 -17.56 -12.22 15.63
N GLN A 50 -17.45 -11.03 16.21
CA GLN A 50 -18.36 -10.54 17.24
C GLN A 50 -19.82 -10.54 16.74
N MET A 51 -20.05 -9.99 15.55
CA MET A 51 -21.37 -9.98 14.91
C MET A 51 -21.91 -11.41 14.66
N HIS A 52 -21.04 -12.34 14.28
CA HIS A 52 -21.41 -13.74 14.08
C HIS A 52 -21.75 -14.46 15.39
N ASP A 53 -21.01 -14.17 16.47
CA ASP A 53 -21.27 -14.74 17.78
C ASP A 53 -22.59 -14.22 18.35
N GLU A 54 -22.85 -12.91 18.27
CA GLU A 54 -24.12 -12.28 18.67
C GLU A 54 -25.32 -12.88 17.92
N TYR A 55 -25.18 -13.16 16.63
CA TYR A 55 -26.18 -13.86 15.82
C TYR A 55 -26.51 -15.28 16.31
N ILE A 56 -25.49 -16.06 16.68
CA ILE A 56 -25.68 -17.43 17.19
C ILE A 56 -26.44 -17.41 18.54
N TYR A 57 -26.16 -16.41 19.37
CA TYR A 57 -26.76 -16.30 20.71
C TYR A 57 -28.18 -15.72 20.72
N GLU A 58 -28.49 -14.73 19.88
CA GLU A 58 -29.73 -13.94 20.02
C GLU A 58 -30.90 -14.43 19.16
N LYS A 59 -30.69 -15.33 18.17
CA LYS A 59 -31.71 -16.01 17.32
C LYS A 59 -32.74 -15.11 16.59
N VAL A 60 -32.72 -13.80 16.75
CA VAL A 60 -33.55 -12.85 16.01
C VAL A 60 -32.83 -12.48 14.72
N ILE A 61 -33.54 -12.56 13.59
CA ILE A 61 -32.98 -12.33 12.26
C ILE A 61 -33.47 -10.95 11.76
N PRO A 62 -32.82 -9.83 12.12
CA PRO A 62 -33.10 -8.58 11.45
C PRO A 62 -32.56 -8.67 10.02
N ALA A 63 -33.37 -8.27 9.03
CA ALA A 63 -32.98 -8.28 7.61
C ALA A 63 -31.70 -7.45 7.33
N GLU A 64 -31.40 -6.49 8.20
CA GLU A 64 -30.21 -5.64 8.16
C GLU A 64 -28.91 -6.39 8.48
N PHE A 65 -28.97 -7.50 9.22
CA PHE A 65 -27.80 -8.29 9.64
C PHE A 65 -27.00 -8.80 8.44
N ASN A 66 -27.69 -9.41 7.48
CA ASN A 66 -27.07 -9.94 6.26
C ASN A 66 -26.43 -8.83 5.41
N ASN A 67 -26.99 -7.62 5.45
CA ASN A 67 -26.50 -6.49 4.69
C ASN A 67 -25.21 -5.91 5.32
N GLN A 68 -25.18 -5.75 6.64
CA GLN A 68 -23.98 -5.30 7.37
C GLN A 68 -22.83 -6.29 7.21
N LEU A 69 -23.10 -7.60 7.36
CA LEU A 69 -22.08 -8.63 7.18
C LEU A 69 -21.51 -8.64 5.76
N LYS A 70 -22.36 -8.40 4.74
CA LYS A 70 -21.94 -8.28 3.34
C LYS A 70 -21.02 -7.07 3.13
N ILE A 71 -21.34 -5.91 3.72
CA ILE A 71 -20.49 -4.73 3.66
C ILE A 71 -19.14 -5.01 4.34
N LEU A 72 -19.15 -5.61 5.53
CA LEU A 72 -17.94 -5.88 6.31
C LEU A 72 -17.00 -6.88 5.61
N LYS A 73 -17.55 -7.94 4.99
CA LYS A 73 -16.80 -8.88 4.13
C LYS A 73 -16.20 -8.19 2.90
N SER A 74 -16.96 -7.29 2.27
CA SER A 74 -16.46 -6.52 1.12
C SER A 74 -15.28 -5.62 1.50
N ARG A 75 -15.34 -4.96 2.67
CA ARG A 75 -14.23 -4.16 3.19
C ARG A 75 -12.96 -4.98 3.40
N ILE A 76 -13.08 -6.19 3.95
CA ILE A 76 -11.94 -7.13 4.10
C ILE A 76 -11.31 -7.45 2.74
N ILE A 77 -12.12 -7.71 1.70
CA ILE A 77 -11.59 -8.00 0.36
C ILE A 77 -10.79 -6.81 -0.19
N LEU A 78 -11.28 -5.59 0.03
CA LEU A 78 -10.64 -4.36 -0.43
C LEU A 78 -9.33 -4.10 0.31
N LEU A 79 -9.32 -4.22 1.65
CA LEU A 79 -8.11 -4.10 2.47
C LEU A 79 -7.06 -5.14 2.09
N LYS A 80 -7.47 -6.39 1.84
CA LYS A 80 -6.56 -7.44 1.38
C LYS A 80 -5.93 -7.09 0.02
N ARG A 81 -6.71 -6.57 -0.93
CA ARG A 81 -6.21 -6.16 -2.25
C ARG A 81 -5.25 -4.97 -2.15
N ALA A 82 -5.56 -3.97 -1.32
CA ALA A 82 -4.67 -2.84 -1.04
C ALA A 82 -3.35 -3.31 -0.41
N GLN A 83 -3.40 -4.24 0.56
CA GLN A 83 -2.22 -4.80 1.21
C GLN A 83 -1.33 -5.58 0.25
N ILE A 84 -1.91 -6.39 -0.64
CA ILE A 84 -1.15 -7.13 -1.66
C ILE A 84 -0.48 -6.16 -2.64
N SER A 85 -1.17 -5.11 -3.08
CA SER A 85 -0.62 -4.07 -3.95
C SER A 85 0.52 -3.31 -3.27
N MET A 86 0.40 -3.03 -1.97
CA MET A 86 1.47 -2.42 -1.18
C MET A 86 2.67 -3.38 -1.06
N GLY A 87 2.41 -4.68 -0.88
CA GLY A 87 3.42 -5.76 -0.88
C GLY A 87 4.22 -5.80 -2.17
N LEU A 88 3.52 -5.77 -3.30
CA LEU A 88 4.13 -5.73 -4.61
C LEU A 88 4.98 -4.47 -4.84
N SER A 89 4.51 -3.32 -4.33
CA SER A 89 5.26 -2.07 -4.38
C SER A 89 6.58 -2.16 -3.61
N PHE A 90 6.55 -2.73 -2.40
CA PHE A 90 7.76 -2.94 -1.60
C PHE A 90 8.78 -3.83 -2.33
N LEU A 91 8.28 -4.87 -3.00
CA LEU A 91 9.10 -5.80 -3.78
C LEU A 91 9.77 -5.10 -4.98
N PHE A 92 9.03 -4.28 -5.73
CA PHE A 92 9.63 -3.45 -6.80
C PHE A 92 10.62 -2.41 -6.25
N ASN A 93 10.35 -1.83 -5.08
CA ASN A 93 11.30 -0.95 -4.41
C ASN A 93 12.61 -1.69 -4.10
N MET A 94 12.56 -2.94 -3.62
CA MET A 94 13.76 -3.75 -3.39
C MET A 94 14.54 -4.01 -4.68
N PHE A 95 13.86 -4.33 -5.79
CA PHE A 95 14.53 -4.48 -7.09
C PHE A 95 15.15 -3.17 -7.61
N SER A 96 14.56 -2.02 -7.31
CA SER A 96 15.15 -0.72 -7.61
C SER A 96 16.48 -0.53 -6.87
N VAL A 97 16.50 -0.80 -5.56
CA VAL A 97 17.74 -0.72 -4.75
C VAL A 97 18.80 -1.70 -5.27
N PHE A 98 18.37 -2.92 -5.58
CA PHE A 98 19.24 -3.96 -6.11
C PHE A 98 19.84 -3.58 -7.46
N SER A 99 19.06 -2.99 -8.36
CA SER A 99 19.56 -2.49 -9.66
C SER A 99 20.56 -1.34 -9.48
N LEU A 100 20.30 -0.46 -8.51
CA LEU A 100 21.18 0.65 -8.18
C LEU A 100 22.52 0.16 -7.58
N PHE A 101 22.52 -0.97 -6.87
CA PHE A 101 23.74 -1.64 -6.39
C PHE A 101 24.67 -2.07 -7.54
N PHE A 102 24.13 -2.47 -8.69
CA PHE A 102 24.90 -2.79 -9.90
C PHE A 102 25.19 -1.56 -10.79
N ASN A 103 24.95 -0.33 -10.31
CA ASN A 103 25.02 0.91 -11.10
C ASN A 103 24.10 0.91 -12.35
N ALA A 104 23.07 0.06 -12.41
CA ALA A 104 22.12 -0.01 -13.51
C ALA A 104 20.99 1.01 -13.33
N ILE A 105 21.31 2.29 -13.54
CA ILE A 105 20.40 3.44 -13.27
C ILE A 105 19.08 3.33 -14.06
N LEU A 106 19.12 2.88 -15.32
CA LEU A 106 17.91 2.76 -16.14
C LEU A 106 16.93 1.71 -15.57
N ALA A 107 17.46 0.55 -15.16
CA ALA A 107 16.66 -0.51 -14.56
C ALA A 107 16.09 -0.07 -13.20
N ALA A 108 16.91 0.61 -12.37
CA ALA A 108 16.46 1.17 -11.10
C ALA A 108 15.27 2.12 -11.29
N LYS A 109 15.35 3.05 -12.25
CA LYS A 109 14.25 3.99 -12.57
C LYS A 109 12.98 3.27 -13.01
N LEU A 110 13.11 2.22 -13.82
CA LEU A 110 11.96 1.46 -14.30
C LEU A 110 11.25 0.73 -13.14
N PHE A 111 11.99 0.04 -12.27
CA PHE A 111 11.42 -0.61 -11.09
C PHE A 111 10.84 0.40 -10.09
N PHE A 112 11.49 1.56 -9.93
CA PHE A 112 10.98 2.63 -9.07
C PHE A 112 9.66 3.19 -9.60
N ALA A 113 9.53 3.38 -10.92
CA ALA A 113 8.26 3.82 -11.53
C ALA A 113 7.14 2.78 -11.33
N LEU A 114 7.44 1.48 -11.46
CA LEU A 114 6.47 0.40 -11.19
C LEU A 114 6.04 0.36 -9.72
N CYS A 115 6.98 0.59 -8.79
CA CYS A 115 6.68 0.74 -7.36
C CYS A 115 5.66 1.86 -7.13
N LEU A 116 5.93 3.06 -7.66
CA LEU A 116 5.03 4.21 -7.50
C LEU A 116 3.63 3.95 -8.06
N LEU A 117 3.55 3.34 -9.25
CA LEU A 117 2.26 3.00 -9.86
C LEU A 117 1.47 2.01 -9.01
N SER A 118 2.13 1.01 -8.42
CA SER A 118 1.51 0.03 -7.53
C SER A 118 1.04 0.66 -6.20
N ILE A 119 1.76 1.66 -5.67
CA ILE A 119 1.32 2.45 -4.48
C ILE A 119 0.07 3.26 -4.82
N ILE A 120 0.05 3.93 -5.98
CA ILE A 120 -1.12 4.71 -6.42
C ILE A 120 -2.35 3.82 -6.53
N LEU A 121 -2.22 2.64 -7.15
CA LEU A 121 -3.31 1.65 -7.22
C LEU A 121 -3.78 1.20 -5.83
N ALA A 122 -2.85 0.94 -4.91
CA ALA A 122 -3.19 0.58 -3.54
C ALA A 122 -3.98 1.69 -2.83
N LEU A 123 -3.59 2.95 -3.01
CA LEU A 123 -4.26 4.11 -2.44
C LEU A 123 -5.66 4.31 -3.02
N ILE A 124 -5.86 4.12 -4.33
CA ILE A 124 -7.19 4.21 -4.95
C ILE A 124 -8.14 3.16 -4.35
N ILE A 125 -7.67 1.92 -4.19
CA ILE A 125 -8.45 0.85 -3.55
C ILE A 125 -8.78 1.23 -2.10
N TYR A 126 -7.82 1.80 -1.38
CA TYR A 126 -8.01 2.24 0.00
C TYR A 126 -9.01 3.40 0.13
N LEU A 127 -8.97 4.39 -0.75
CA LEU A 127 -9.95 5.48 -0.80
C LEU A 127 -11.38 4.95 -1.04
N TYR A 128 -11.51 3.94 -1.92
CA TYR A 128 -12.78 3.28 -2.14
C TYR A 128 -13.28 2.53 -0.88
N GLU A 129 -12.38 1.85 -0.17
CA GLU A 129 -12.71 1.19 1.10
C GLU A 129 -13.22 2.17 2.16
N ILE A 130 -12.58 3.34 2.30
CA ILE A 130 -13.02 4.39 3.25
C ILE A 130 -14.46 4.81 2.95
N THR A 131 -14.81 5.00 1.68
CA THR A 131 -16.18 5.37 1.28
C THR A 131 -17.20 4.30 1.68
N LEU A 132 -16.82 3.02 1.60
CA LEU A 132 -17.66 1.91 2.02
C LEU A 132 -17.75 1.81 3.56
N SER A 133 -16.67 2.11 4.28
CA SER A 133 -16.65 2.19 5.74
C SER A 133 -17.63 3.24 6.27
N THR A 134 -17.74 4.39 5.61
CA THR A 134 -18.66 5.46 6.03
C THR A 134 -20.13 5.10 5.78
N LYS A 135 -20.42 4.30 4.74
CA LYS A 135 -21.78 3.82 4.45
C LYS A 135 -22.30 2.78 5.45
N ALA A 136 -21.42 2.10 6.19
CA ALA A 136 -21.83 1.07 7.16
C ALA A 136 -22.36 1.65 8.49
N LEU A 137 -22.12 2.94 8.75
CA LEU A 137 -22.48 3.64 9.99
C LEU A 137 -23.79 4.45 9.88
N LYS A 138 -24.50 4.33 8.76
CA LYS A 138 -25.76 5.01 8.48
C LYS A 138 -26.83 4.00 8.16
#